data_AF-A0A943MUF8-F1
#
_entry.id   AF-A0A943MUF8-F1
#
_cell.length_a   1.000
_cell.length_b   1.000
_cell.length_c   1.000
_cell.angle_alpha   90.00
_cell.angle_beta   90.00
_cell.angle_gamma   90.00
#
_symmetry.space_group_name_H-M   'P 1'
#
loop_
_entity.id
_entity.type
_entity.pdbx_description
1 polymer ?
#
loop_
_entity_poly.entity_id
_entity_poly.type
_entity_poly.pdbx_seq_one_letter_code
_entity_poly.pdbx_strand_id
1 'polypeptide(L)'
;MKILLLYAAAGGGHKRAAQAMEAYLQEHLPGAQVRVEDALQHVGRAVNALCCDGYKFSAKHAPQIFGSLYHSTNRDTKFAGLLPRVNGMLARKLLPLIEEFQPDVILDTYHFAGQMVSRLKEQGRVSAP
;
A
#
# COMPACT_ATOMS: atom_id res chain seq x y z
N MET A 1 5.56 -17.44 13.36
CA MET A 1 5.78 -16.61 12.16
C MET A 1 4.97 -15.34 12.27
N LYS A 2 5.52 -14.20 11.88
CA LYS A 2 4.87 -12.89 11.88
C LYS A 2 4.64 -12.43 10.43
N ILE A 3 3.39 -12.15 10.08
CA ILE A 3 2.98 -11.77 8.73
C ILE A 3 2.38 -10.37 8.79
N LEU A 4 2.99 -9.42 8.09
CA LEU A 4 2.45 -8.08 7.93
C LEU A 4 1.73 -7.97 6.59
N LEU A 5 0.44 -7.66 6.61
CA LEU A 5 -0.38 -7.50 5.41
C LEU A 5 -0.79 -6.04 5.23
N LEU A 6 -0.25 -5.41 4.19
CA LEU A 6 -0.47 -4.00 3.88
C LEU A 6 -1.61 -3.81 2.88
N TYR A 7 -2.53 -2.89 3.18
CA TYR A 7 -3.61 -2.49 2.27
C TYR A 7 -3.74 -0.97 2.20
N ALA A 8 -4.71 -0.49 1.40
CA ALA A 8 -5.18 0.89 1.44
C ALA A 8 -6.71 0.96 1.41
N ALA A 9 -7.31 1.94 2.09
CA ALA A 9 -8.77 2.14 2.11
C ALA A 9 -9.34 2.85 0.84
N ALA A 10 -8.59 2.80 -0.28
CA ALA A 10 -9.00 3.35 -1.57
C ALA A 10 -10.06 2.45 -2.23
N GLY A 11 -11.34 2.85 -2.16
CA GLY A 11 -12.46 2.11 -2.79
C GLY A 11 -12.89 0.82 -2.08
N GLY A 12 -12.19 0.39 -1.02
CA GLY A 12 -12.61 -0.71 -0.14
C GLY A 12 -12.32 -2.13 -0.64
N GLY A 13 -11.97 -2.31 -1.93
CA GLY A 13 -11.61 -3.61 -2.51
C GLY A 13 -10.32 -4.19 -1.90
N HIS A 14 -9.26 -3.38 -1.81
CA HIS A 14 -7.98 -3.79 -1.21
C HIS A 14 -8.13 -4.23 0.25
N LYS A 15 -8.88 -3.47 1.06
CA LYS A 15 -9.19 -3.84 2.44
C LYS A 15 -9.90 -5.20 2.53
N ARG A 16 -10.91 -5.44 1.68
CA ARG A 16 -11.65 -6.70 1.66
C ARG A 16 -10.77 -7.88 1.23
N ALA A 17 -9.90 -7.69 0.23
CA ALA A 17 -8.92 -8.70 -0.15
C ALA A 17 -7.98 -9.03 1.01
N ALA A 18 -7.50 -8.00 1.73
CA ALA A 18 -6.62 -8.21 2.87
C ALA A 18 -7.31 -8.97 4.02
N GLN A 19 -8.56 -8.64 4.32
CA GLN A 19 -9.35 -9.36 5.32
C GLN A 19 -9.61 -10.82 4.93
N ALA A 20 -9.85 -11.09 3.64
CA ALA A 20 -10.00 -12.47 3.15
C ALA A 20 -8.71 -13.28 3.31
N MET A 21 -7.55 -12.67 3.00
CA MET A 21 -6.25 -13.29 3.23
C MET A 21 -5.96 -13.52 4.73
N GLU A 22 -6.28 -12.54 5.58
CA GLU A 22 -6.14 -12.67 7.03
C GLU A 22 -6.93 -13.87 7.57
N ALA A 23 -8.22 -13.98 7.21
CA ALA A 23 -9.06 -15.10 7.62
C ALA A 23 -8.46 -16.45 7.18
N TYR A 24 -8.02 -16.54 5.93
CA TYR A 24 -7.38 -17.75 5.41
C TYR A 24 -6.08 -18.10 6.16
N LEU A 25 -5.22 -17.11 6.41
CA LEU A 25 -3.95 -17.31 7.11
C LEU A 25 -4.17 -17.72 8.57
N GLN A 26 -5.15 -17.13 9.26
CA GLN A 26 -5.49 -17.48 10.63
C GLN A 26 -6.03 -18.92 10.73
N GLU A 27 -6.80 -19.38 9.74
CA GLU A 27 -7.33 -20.74 9.68
C GLU A 27 -6.24 -21.78 9.37
N HIS A 28 -5.32 -21.47 8.44
CA HIS A 28 -4.38 -22.47 7.89
C HIS A 28 -2.98 -22.41 8.50
N LEU A 29 -2.63 -21.36 9.24
CA LEU A 29 -1.34 -21.22 9.93
C LEU A 29 -1.56 -20.99 11.43
N PRO A 30 -2.04 -22.01 12.17
CA PRO A 30 -2.26 -21.89 13.60
C PRO A 30 -0.95 -21.52 14.30
N GLY A 31 -0.93 -20.38 14.99
CA GLY A 31 0.26 -19.83 15.65
C GLY A 31 1.01 -18.74 14.86
N ALA A 32 0.59 -18.41 13.64
CA ALA A 32 1.05 -17.20 12.96
C ALA A 32 0.42 -15.95 13.60
N GLN A 33 1.23 -14.90 13.75
CA GLN A 33 0.75 -13.57 14.13
C GLN A 33 0.55 -12.77 12.84
N VAL A 34 -0.71 -12.54 12.46
CA VAL A 34 -1.07 -11.76 11.28
C VAL A 34 -1.49 -10.37 11.71
N ARG A 35 -0.88 -9.33 11.13
CA ARG A 35 -1.25 -7.93 11.38
C ARG A 35 -1.62 -7.27 10.05
N VAL A 36 -2.84 -6.72 9.97
CA VAL A 36 -3.40 -6.11 8.76
C VAL A 36 -3.47 -4.59 8.92
N GLU A 37 -2.72 -3.84 8.10
CA GLU A 37 -2.48 -2.42 8.32
C GLU A 37 -2.76 -1.56 7.07
N ASP A 38 -3.38 -0.40 7.28
CA ASP A 38 -3.57 0.60 6.22
C ASP A 38 -2.26 1.36 6.01
N ALA A 39 -1.51 1.00 4.97
CA ALA A 39 -0.21 1.60 4.68
C ALA A 39 -0.29 3.12 4.54
N LEU A 40 -1.40 3.66 4.02
CA LEU A 40 -1.54 5.10 3.82
C LEU A 40 -1.76 5.84 5.14
N GLN A 41 -2.35 5.21 6.17
CA GLN A 41 -2.45 5.82 7.49
C GLN A 41 -1.07 6.02 8.14
N HIS A 42 -0.18 5.05 7.95
CA HIS A 42 1.22 5.12 8.40
C HIS A 42 2.04 6.15 7.60
N VAL A 43 1.75 6.31 6.32
CA VAL A 43 2.40 7.33 5.45
C VAL A 43 1.92 8.76 5.77
N GLY A 44 0.67 8.93 6.21
CA GLY A 44 0.18 10.17 6.79
C GLY A 44 -1.21 10.58 6.28
N ARG A 45 -1.94 11.28 7.15
CA ARG A 45 -3.36 11.63 6.97
C ARG A 45 -3.67 12.37 5.66
N ALA A 46 -2.83 13.32 5.26
CA ALA A 46 -3.04 14.07 4.01
C ALA A 46 -2.90 13.19 2.76
N VAL A 47 -1.92 12.28 2.75
CA VAL A 47 -1.72 11.33 1.65
C VAL A 47 -2.87 10.32 1.62
N ASN A 48 -3.27 9.80 2.79
CA ASN A 48 -4.43 8.93 2.90
C ASN A 48 -5.69 9.60 2.36
N ALA A 49 -6.00 10.83 2.77
CA ALA A 49 -7.17 11.56 2.28
C ALA A 49 -7.12 11.80 0.77
N LEU A 50 -5.97 12.22 0.21
CA LEU A 50 -5.82 12.43 -1.23
C LEU A 50 -6.04 11.13 -2.02
N CYS A 51 -5.41 10.03 -1.58
CA CYS A 51 -5.47 8.75 -2.27
C CYS A 51 -6.80 8.01 -2.05
N CYS A 52 -7.43 8.13 -0.88
CA CYS A 52 -8.67 7.44 -0.57
C CYS A 52 -9.89 8.27 -0.98
N ASP A 53 -9.97 9.52 -0.52
CA ASP A 53 -11.15 10.37 -0.71
C ASP A 53 -11.10 11.10 -2.04
N GLY A 54 -9.93 11.60 -2.45
CA GLY A 54 -9.72 12.18 -3.78
C GLY A 54 -9.98 11.18 -4.90
N TYR A 55 -9.53 9.93 -4.75
CA TYR A 55 -9.88 8.83 -5.65
C TYR A 55 -11.39 8.58 -5.70
N LYS A 56 -12.03 8.34 -4.55
CA LYS A 56 -13.48 8.08 -4.50
C LYS A 56 -14.28 9.20 -5.13
N PHE A 57 -13.91 10.45 -4.85
CA PHE A 57 -14.59 11.62 -5.38
C PHE A 57 -14.44 11.71 -6.90
N SER A 58 -13.21 11.61 -7.41
CA SER A 58 -12.93 11.70 -8.85
C SER A 58 -13.55 10.53 -9.62
N ALA A 59 -13.45 9.31 -9.12
CA ALA A 59 -14.05 8.13 -9.73
C ALA A 59 -15.59 8.24 -9.80
N LYS A 60 -16.24 8.81 -8.77
CA LYS A 60 -17.69 8.93 -8.71
C LYS A 60 -18.26 10.13 -9.47
N HIS A 61 -17.61 11.30 -9.37
CA HIS A 61 -18.18 12.57 -9.83
C HIS A 61 -17.42 13.20 -11.01
N ALA A 62 -16.20 12.76 -11.30
CA ALA A 62 -15.37 13.31 -12.38
C ALA A 62 -14.65 12.21 -13.20
N PRO A 63 -15.40 11.24 -13.77
CA PRO A 63 -14.82 10.07 -14.43
C PRO A 63 -13.90 10.43 -15.62
N GLN A 64 -14.16 11.55 -16.31
CA GLN A 64 -13.31 12.05 -17.39
C GLN A 64 -11.93 12.51 -16.88
N ILE A 65 -11.89 13.18 -15.71
CA ILE A 65 -10.63 13.60 -15.08
C ILE A 65 -9.86 12.37 -14.62
N PHE A 66 -10.53 11.44 -13.95
CA PHE A 66 -9.91 10.19 -13.52
C PHE A 66 -9.36 9.38 -14.70
N GLY A 67 -10.16 9.24 -15.77
CA GLY A 67 -9.74 8.56 -17.00
C GLY A 67 -8.53 9.21 -17.66
N SER A 68 -8.51 10.55 -17.77
CA SER A 68 -7.35 11.26 -18.32
C SER A 68 -6.10 11.07 -17.46
N LEU A 69 -6.23 11.11 -16.13
CA LEU A 69 -5.11 10.87 -15.22
C LEU A 69 -4.58 9.44 -15.37
N TYR A 70 -5.46 8.46 -15.41
CA TYR A 70 -5.12 7.06 -15.62
C TYR A 70 -4.43 6.82 -16.99
N HIS A 71 -4.95 7.40 -18.07
CA HIS A 71 -4.31 7.32 -19.37
C HIS A 71 -2.94 8.01 -19.41
N SER A 72 -2.75 9.08 -18.64
CA SER A 72 -1.46 9.75 -18.53
C SER A 72 -0.39 8.88 -17.87
N THR A 73 -0.79 7.93 -17.01
CA THR A 73 0.12 6.96 -16.40
C THR A 73 0.53 5.83 -17.35
N ASN A 74 -0.17 5.64 -18.48
CA ASN A 74 0.20 4.68 -19.53
C ASN A 74 1.21 5.24 -20.54
N ARG A 75 1.63 6.49 -20.38
CA ARG A 75 2.60 7.16 -21.25
C ARG A 75 3.78 7.61 -20.38
N ASP A 76 4.97 7.69 -20.96
CA ASP A 76 6.17 8.24 -20.30
C ASP A 76 6.05 9.77 -20.14
N THR A 77 5.13 10.18 -19.27
CA THR A 77 4.92 11.58 -18.91
C THR A 77 5.80 11.93 -17.71
N LYS A 78 6.12 13.23 -17.56
CA LYS A 78 6.81 13.73 -16.36
C LYS A 78 6.06 13.36 -15.07
N PHE A 79 4.74 13.27 -15.14
CA PHE A 79 3.88 12.83 -14.04
C PHE A 79 4.08 11.35 -13.70
N ALA A 80 4.07 10.46 -14.70
CA ALA A 80 4.31 9.03 -14.52
C ALA A 80 5.68 8.75 -13.87
N GLY A 81 6.72 9.51 -14.21
CA GLY A 81 8.04 9.40 -13.59
C GLY A 81 8.15 9.99 -12.17
N LEU A 82 7.25 10.90 -11.78
CA LEU A 82 7.27 11.55 -10.47
C LEU A 82 6.62 10.68 -9.39
N LEU A 83 5.53 9.99 -9.70
CA LEU A 83 4.76 9.19 -8.74
C LEU A 83 5.62 8.13 -8.02
N PRO A 84 6.43 7.29 -8.69
CA PRO A 84 7.28 6.31 -8.02
C PRO A 84 8.33 6.95 -7.11
N ARG A 85 8.85 8.15 -7.48
CA ARG A 85 9.83 8.87 -6.65
C ARG A 85 9.22 9.39 -5.37
N VAL A 86 8.01 9.97 -5.46
CA VAL A 86 7.26 10.42 -4.28
C VAL A 86 6.88 9.24 -3.39
N ASN A 87 6.38 8.15 -3.98
CA ASN A 87 6.05 6.93 -3.24
C ASN A 87 7.29 6.35 -2.53
N GLY A 88 8.43 6.29 -3.24
CA GLY A 88 9.70 5.84 -2.66
C GLY A 88 10.23 6.73 -1.54
N MET A 89 9.97 8.05 -1.58
CA MET A 89 10.30 8.96 -0.48
C MET A 89 9.43 8.68 0.76
N LEU A 90 8.14 8.41 0.54
CA LEU A 90 7.17 8.11 1.59
C LEU A 90 7.37 6.72 2.21
N ALA A 91 8.01 5.79 1.50
CA ALA A 91 8.29 4.43 1.96
C ALA A 91 8.94 4.37 3.35
N ARG A 92 9.83 5.33 3.67
CA ARG A 92 10.50 5.39 4.99
C ARG A 92 9.52 5.50 6.16
N LYS A 93 8.30 5.98 5.93
CA LYS A 93 7.27 6.11 6.96
C LYS A 93 6.62 4.79 7.36
N LEU A 94 6.82 3.71 6.58
CA LEU A 94 6.40 2.37 6.98
C LEU A 94 7.39 1.70 7.95
N LEU A 95 8.58 2.25 8.11
CA LEU A 95 9.60 1.60 8.92
C LEU A 95 9.31 1.53 10.40
N PRO A 96 8.75 2.55 11.07
CA PRO A 96 8.35 2.39 12.46
C PRO A 96 7.45 1.17 12.67
N LEU A 97 6.49 0.95 11.78
CA LEU A 97 5.62 -0.23 11.79
C LEU A 97 6.40 -1.53 11.56
N ILE A 98 7.27 -1.58 10.54
CA ILE A 98 8.04 -2.78 10.19
C ILE A 98 9.06 -3.11 11.28
N GLU A 99 9.72 -2.11 11.84
CA GLU A 99 10.71 -2.23 12.91
C GLU A 99 10.06 -2.61 14.25
N GLU A 100 8.86 -2.12 14.55
CA GLU A 100 8.08 -2.54 15.73
C GLU A 100 7.64 -4.00 15.60
N PHE A 101 7.04 -4.35 14.47
CA PHE A 101 6.42 -5.66 14.31
C PHE A 101 7.45 -6.77 14.05
N GLN A 102 8.55 -6.45 13.36
CA GLN A 102 9.58 -7.40 12.89
C GLN A 102 8.95 -8.57 12.09
N PRO A 103 8.29 -8.31 10.95
CA PRO A 103 7.66 -9.36 10.16
C PRO A 103 8.67 -10.34 9.57
N ASP A 104 8.32 -11.61 9.55
CA ASP A 104 9.04 -12.65 8.79
C ASP A 104 8.66 -12.59 7.30
N VAL A 105 7.44 -12.12 6.98
CA VAL A 105 6.90 -11.99 5.61
C VAL A 105 6.06 -10.72 5.52
N ILE A 106 6.18 -9.98 4.41
CA ILE A 106 5.33 -8.83 4.11
C ILE A 106 4.50 -9.13 2.86
N LEU A 107 3.18 -9.09 3.02
CA LEU A 107 2.21 -9.22 1.95
C LEU A 107 1.57 -7.86 1.68
N ASP A 108 1.14 -7.61 0.45
CA ASP A 108 0.35 -6.44 0.12
C ASP A 108 -0.81 -6.77 -0.81
N THR A 109 -1.89 -6.01 -0.65
CA THR A 109 -3.02 -6.02 -1.60
C THR A 109 -3.09 -4.72 -2.39
N TYR A 110 -2.12 -3.81 -2.21
CA TYR A 110 -2.13 -2.46 -2.76
C TYR A 110 -0.76 -2.11 -3.33
N HIS A 111 -0.66 -2.08 -4.65
CA HIS A 111 0.59 -1.95 -5.40
C HIS A 111 1.54 -0.83 -4.93
N PHE A 112 1.05 0.34 -4.50
CA PHE A 112 1.94 1.38 -3.97
C PHE A 112 2.60 0.99 -2.64
N ALA A 113 1.91 0.21 -1.79
CA ALA A 113 2.51 -0.37 -0.59
C ALA A 113 3.59 -1.40 -0.96
N GLY A 114 3.32 -2.29 -1.92
CA GLY A 114 4.33 -3.21 -2.46
C GLY A 114 5.56 -2.47 -3.00
N GLN A 115 5.37 -1.41 -3.78
CA GLN A 115 6.46 -0.55 -4.27
C GLN A 115 7.26 0.11 -3.13
N MET A 116 6.59 0.57 -2.07
CA MET A 116 7.27 1.15 -0.91
C MET A 116 8.17 0.12 -0.23
N VAL A 117 7.67 -1.10 -0.01
CA VAL A 117 8.44 -2.21 0.56
C VAL A 117 9.62 -2.58 -0.34
N SER A 118 9.41 -2.72 -1.65
CA SER A 118 10.49 -2.96 -2.62
C SER A 118 11.57 -1.88 -2.56
N ARG A 119 11.18 -0.61 -2.43
CA ARG A 119 12.15 0.50 -2.31
C ARG A 119 12.95 0.44 -1.01
N LEU A 120 12.35 -0.03 0.08
CA LEU A 120 13.07 -0.23 1.35
C LEU A 120 14.02 -1.43 1.27
N LYS A 121 13.65 -2.48 0.55
CA LYS A 121 14.52 -3.64 0.26
C LYS A 121 15.74 -3.25 -0.58
N GLU A 122 15.54 -2.46 -1.64
CA GLU A 122 16.65 -1.90 -2.45
C GLU A 122 17.64 -1.07 -1.60
N GLN A 123 17.17 -0.44 -0.52
CA GLN A 123 17.97 0.34 0.41
C GLN A 123 18.60 -0.50 1.54
N GLY A 124 18.36 -1.82 1.57
CA GLY A 124 18.84 -2.72 2.63
C GLY A 124 18.17 -2.50 3.99
N ARG A 125 17.02 -1.83 4.04
CA ARG A 125 16.31 -1.48 5.30
C ARG A 125 15.29 -2.53 5.73
N VAL A 126 14.87 -3.38 4.79
CA VAL A 126 13.91 -4.47 5.02
C VAL A 126 14.44 -5.69 4.28
N SER A 127 14.45 -6.84 4.95
CA SER A 127 14.89 -8.13 4.39
C SER A 127 13.76 -9.14 4.23
N ALA A 128 12.63 -8.94 4.94
CA ALA A 128 11.47 -9.81 4.87
C ALA A 128 10.98 -9.93 3.41
N PRO A 129 10.77 -11.15 2.88
CA PRO A 129 10.23 -11.36 1.54
C PRO A 129 8.88 -10.70 1.35
#